data_AF-W4PC33-F1
#
_entry.id   AF-W4PC33-F1
#
_cell.length_a   1.000
_cell.length_b   1.000
_cell.length_c   1.000
_cell.angle_alpha   90.00
_cell.angle_beta   90.00
_cell.angle_gamma   90.00
#
_symmetry.space_group_name_H-M   'P 1'
#
loop_
_entity.id
_entity.type
_entity.pdbx_description
1 polymer ?
#
loop_
_entity_poly.entity_id
_entity_poly.type
_entity_poly.pdbx_seq_one_letter_code
_entity_poly.pdbx_strand_id
1 'polypeptide(L)'
;MPGTTFDEIMDKYVEMNAAHPFMEGNGRSTRIWLDLMLKRSLKRCVDWSKIDKNDYLNAMRESVADSQYIKALVKPALTSKIDDREMFMKGIDYSYYYEQND
;
A
#
# COMPACT_ATOMS: atom_id res chain seq x y z
N MET A 1 4.08 14.37 11.21
CA MET A 1 2.93 13.47 11.07
C MET A 1 3.03 12.35 12.10
N PRO A 2 2.17 12.34 13.13
CA PRO A 2 1.92 11.12 13.90
C PRO A 2 1.47 10.02 12.92
N GLY A 3 1.91 8.77 13.12
CA GLY A 3 1.52 7.65 12.25
C GLY A 3 0.41 6.82 12.90
N THR A 4 -0.65 7.48 13.35
CA THR A 4 -1.62 6.90 14.30
C THR A 4 -2.99 6.64 13.72
N THR A 5 -3.39 7.37 12.68
CA THR A 5 -4.63 7.15 11.94
C THR A 5 -4.37 6.59 10.55
N PHE A 6 -5.42 6.04 9.91
CA PHE A 6 -5.33 5.57 8.52
C PHE A 6 -4.91 6.69 7.58
N ASP A 7 -5.55 7.87 7.68
CA ASP A 7 -5.28 8.98 6.77
C ASP A 7 -3.85 9.48 6.90
N GLU A 8 -3.33 9.61 8.13
CA GLU A 8 -1.92 9.98 8.38
C GLU A 8 -0.93 8.96 7.81
N ILE A 9 -1.22 7.65 7.97
CA ILE A 9 -0.35 6.58 7.46
C ILE A 9 -0.35 6.61 5.92
N MET A 10 -1.51 6.80 5.30
CA MET A 10 -1.64 6.89 3.85
C MET A 10 -0.96 8.14 3.29
N ASP A 11 -1.09 9.30 3.94
CA ASP A 11 -0.38 10.51 3.50
C ASP A 11 1.13 10.30 3.59
N LYS A 12 1.63 9.68 4.66
CA LYS A 12 3.05 9.33 4.78
C LYS A 12 3.52 8.35 3.70
N TYR A 13 2.66 7.43 3.30
CA TYR A 13 2.92 6.47 2.23
C TYR A 13 3.01 7.14 0.86
N VAL A 14 2.12 8.08 0.58
CA VAL A 14 2.16 8.90 -0.64
C VAL A 14 3.46 9.69 -0.73
N GLU A 15 3.86 10.36 0.37
CA GLU A 15 5.12 11.09 0.43
C GLU A 15 6.35 10.17 0.23
N MET A 16 6.34 8.98 0.83
CA MET A 16 7.41 7.98 0.65
C MET A 16 7.49 7.50 -0.80
N ASN A 17 6.34 7.31 -1.46
CA ASN A 17 6.29 6.93 -2.86
C ASN A 17 6.84 8.05 -3.77
N ALA A 18 6.53 9.32 -3.47
CA ALA A 18 7.07 10.46 -4.19
C ALA A 18 8.60 10.61 -4.00
N ALA A 19 9.10 10.32 -2.80
CA ALA A 19 10.54 10.37 -2.51
C ALA A 19 11.34 9.31 -3.29
N HIS A 20 10.74 8.14 -3.56
CA HIS A 20 11.28 7.07 -4.41
C HIS A 20 12.79 6.81 -4.18
N PRO A 21 13.23 6.45 -2.95
CA PRO A 21 14.62 6.55 -2.51
C PRO A 21 15.61 5.55 -3.13
N PHE A 22 15.13 4.51 -3.81
CA PHE A 22 15.99 3.49 -4.45
C PHE A 22 16.01 3.64 -5.98
N MET A 23 17.04 3.10 -6.62
CA MET A 23 17.10 3.02 -8.09
C MET A 23 15.98 2.14 -8.67
N GLU A 24 15.68 1.01 -8.02
CA GLU A 24 14.62 0.09 -8.39
C GLU A 24 13.97 -0.54 -7.15
N GLY A 25 12.76 -1.06 -7.29
CA GLY A 25 12.09 -1.84 -6.23
C GLY A 25 11.27 -1.04 -5.23
N ASN A 26 11.18 0.28 -5.37
CA ASN A 26 10.44 1.17 -4.46
C ASN A 26 9.00 0.74 -4.23
N GLY A 27 8.24 0.41 -5.29
CA GLY A 27 6.84 0.01 -5.14
C GLY A 27 6.67 -1.17 -4.18
N ARG A 28 7.43 -2.25 -4.42
CA ARG A 28 7.38 -3.48 -3.61
C ARG A 28 7.85 -3.25 -2.17
N SER A 29 8.97 -2.57 -1.97
CA SER A 29 9.48 -2.29 -0.63
C SER A 29 8.54 -1.40 0.18
N THR A 30 7.99 -0.37 -0.47
CA THR A 30 7.16 0.63 0.20
C THR A 30 5.76 0.11 0.52
N ARG A 31 5.23 -0.85 -0.25
CA ARG A 31 3.99 -1.59 0.11
C ARG A 31 4.17 -2.46 1.35
N ILE A 32 5.28 -3.19 1.48
CA ILE A 32 5.59 -3.96 2.70
C ILE A 32 5.74 -3.01 3.90
N TRP A 33 6.42 -1.88 3.71
CA TRP A 33 6.59 -0.87 4.73
C TRP A 33 5.25 -0.27 5.20
N LEU A 34 4.32 0.00 4.26
CA LEU A 34 2.96 0.41 4.56
C LEU A 34 2.22 -0.62 5.42
N ASP A 35 2.27 -1.91 5.05
CA ASP A 35 1.61 -2.98 5.80
C ASP A 35 2.13 -3.08 7.24
N LEU A 36 3.45 -2.91 7.46
CA LEU A 36 4.03 -2.92 8.79
C LEU A 36 3.58 -1.71 9.63
N MET A 37 3.42 -0.54 9.01
CA MET A 37 2.86 0.65 9.68
C MET A 37 1.39 0.44 10.08
N LEU A 38 0.56 -0.04 9.16
CA LEU A 38 -0.85 -0.36 9.42
C LEU A 38 -0.97 -1.44 10.50
N LYS A 39 -0.12 -2.47 10.47
CA LYS A 39 -0.11 -3.54 11.48
C LYS A 39 0.27 -3.01 12.85
N ARG A 40 1.28 -2.13 12.93
CA ARG A 40 1.72 -1.52 14.19
C ARG A 40 0.62 -0.66 14.81
N SER A 41 0.06 0.27 14.04
CA SER A 41 -0.81 1.33 14.56
C SER A 41 -2.28 0.93 14.61
N LEU A 42 -2.77 0.16 13.64
CA LEU A 42 -4.20 -0.11 13.45
C LEU A 42 -4.57 -1.59 13.60
N LYS A 43 -3.59 -2.48 13.76
CA LYS A 43 -3.80 -3.95 13.75
C LYS A 43 -4.49 -4.43 12.47
N ARG A 44 -4.14 -3.82 11.33
CA ARG A 44 -4.64 -4.16 9.99
C ARG A 44 -3.49 -4.27 8.99
N CYS A 45 -3.69 -4.99 7.91
CA CYS A 45 -2.86 -4.94 6.70
C CYS A 45 -3.76 -4.85 5.47
N VAL A 46 -3.17 -4.58 4.31
CA VAL A 46 -3.88 -4.51 3.03
C VAL A 46 -3.98 -5.89 2.41
N ASP A 47 -5.19 -6.27 2.02
CA ASP A 47 -5.41 -7.40 1.12
C ASP A 47 -5.23 -6.92 -0.33
N TRP A 48 -3.97 -6.95 -0.80
CA TRP A 48 -3.60 -6.50 -2.15
C TRP A 48 -4.32 -7.27 -3.28
N SER A 49 -4.89 -8.44 -3.00
CA SER A 49 -5.68 -9.19 -3.99
C SER A 49 -7.02 -8.52 -4.33
N LYS A 50 -7.46 -7.55 -3.52
CA LYS A 50 -8.72 -6.82 -3.70
C LYS A 50 -8.59 -5.51 -4.46
N ILE A 51 -7.38 -5.11 -4.82
CA ILE A 51 -7.12 -3.86 -5.53
C ILE A 51 -6.64 -4.22 -6.93
N ASP A 52 -7.34 -3.73 -7.95
CA ASP A 52 -6.92 -3.92 -9.34
C ASP A 52 -5.57 -3.23 -9.61
N LYS A 53 -4.75 -3.85 -10.48
CA LYS A 53 -3.41 -3.34 -10.83
C LYS A 53 -3.49 -1.94 -11.43
N ASN A 54 -4.37 -1.75 -12.41
CA ASN A 54 -4.45 -0.48 -13.14
C ASN A 54 -5.06 0.61 -12.26
N ASP A 55 -6.08 0.27 -11.48
CA ASP A 55 -6.66 1.20 -10.51
C ASP A 55 -5.63 1.66 -9.48
N TYR A 56 -4.84 0.73 -8.93
CA TYR A 56 -3.76 1.05 -8.00
C TYR A 56 -2.71 1.96 -8.65
N LEU A 57 -2.20 1.59 -9.83
CA LEU A 57 -1.16 2.37 -10.51
C LEU A 57 -1.64 3.77 -10.90
N ASN A 58 -2.89 3.90 -11.35
CA ASN A 58 -3.49 5.19 -11.66
C ASN A 58 -3.65 6.04 -10.39
N ALA A 59 -4.21 5.48 -9.32
CA ALA A 59 -4.35 6.18 -8.05
C ALA A 59 -3.01 6.60 -7.45
N MET A 60 -1.95 5.80 -7.60
CA MET A 60 -0.60 6.18 -7.15
C MET A 60 -0.03 7.36 -7.94
N ARG A 61 -0.28 7.44 -9.26
CA ARG A 61 0.13 8.62 -10.07
C ARG A 61 -0.60 9.89 -9.64
N GLU A 62 -1.90 9.79 -9.40
CA GLU A 62 -2.73 10.91 -8.96
C GLU A 62 -2.43 11.34 -7.51
N SER A 63 -1.96 10.43 -6.67
CA SER A 63 -1.77 10.64 -5.23
C SER A 63 -0.87 11.83 -4.86
N VAL A 64 0.04 12.22 -5.74
CA VAL A 64 0.91 13.41 -5.54
C VAL A 64 0.10 14.70 -5.49
N ALA A 65 -1.01 14.76 -6.23
CA ALA A 65 -1.92 15.91 -6.23
C ALA A 65 -3.14 15.68 -5.33
N ASP A 66 -3.69 14.47 -5.32
CA ASP A 66 -4.85 14.11 -4.52
C ASP A 66 -4.77 12.67 -3.99
N SER A 67 -4.54 12.52 -2.69
CA SER A 67 -4.44 11.22 -2.02
C SER A 67 -5.81 10.54 -1.74
N GLN A 68 -6.94 11.20 -2.04
CA GLN A 68 -8.27 10.64 -1.75
C GLN A 68 -8.55 9.35 -2.51
N TYR A 69 -8.14 9.25 -3.78
CA TYR A 69 -8.37 8.08 -4.61
C TYR A 69 -7.66 6.83 -4.07
N ILE A 70 -6.37 6.93 -3.74
CA ILE A 70 -5.63 5.79 -3.17
C ILE A 70 -6.17 5.41 -1.78
N LYS A 71 -6.57 6.40 -0.97
CA LYS A 71 -7.23 6.16 0.32
C LYS A 71 -8.54 5.38 0.14
N ALA A 72 -9.36 5.77 -0.85
CA ALA A 72 -10.63 5.12 -1.15
C ALA A 72 -10.46 3.68 -1.66
N LEU A 73 -9.37 3.37 -2.38
CA LEU A 73 -9.03 2.01 -2.80
C LEU A 73 -8.52 1.14 -1.64
N VAL A 74 -7.61 1.67 -0.82
CA VAL A 74 -6.93 0.88 0.22
C VAL A 74 -7.85 0.63 1.42
N LYS A 75 -8.67 1.60 1.83
CA LYS A 75 -9.54 1.50 3.02
C LYS A 75 -10.47 0.28 3.03
N PRO A 76 -11.21 -0.06 1.95
CA PRO A 76 -12.06 -1.25 1.90
C PRO A 76 -11.25 -2.56 1.78
N ALA A 77 -9.99 -2.50 1.35
CA ALA A 77 -9.11 -3.67 1.26
C ALA A 77 -8.44 -4.03 2.60
N LEU A 78 -8.63 -3.25 3.67
CA LEU A 78 -8.04 -3.54 4.98
C LEU A 78 -8.61 -4.83 5.61
N THR A 79 -7.72 -5.63 6.19
CA THR A 79 -8.07 -6.88 6.88
C THR A 79 -7.37 -6.99 8.23
N SER A 80 -7.97 -7.71 9.18
CA SER A 80 -7.35 -8.03 10.49
C SER A 80 -6.51 -9.31 10.47
N LYS A 81 -6.38 -9.96 9.30
CA LYS A 81 -5.57 -11.18 9.12
C LYS A 81 -4.06 -10.88 9.10
N ILE A 82 -3.57 -10.21 10.13
CA ILE A 82 -2.20 -9.68 10.21
C ILE A 82 -1.13 -10.74 10.53
N ASP A 83 -1.52 -11.90 11.05
CA ASP A 83 -0.65 -13.04 11.36
C ASP A 83 -0.97 -14.26 10.49
N ASP A 84 -1.73 -14.06 9.41
CA ASP A 84 -2.08 -15.09 8.43
C ASP A 84 -0.98 -15.18 7.37
N ARG A 85 -0.31 -16.33 7.33
CA ARG A 85 0.80 -16.59 6.40
C ARG A 85 0.34 -16.55 4.94
N GLU A 86 -0.82 -17.11 4.64
CA GLU A 86 -1.35 -17.13 3.28
C GLU A 86 -1.69 -15.71 2.82
N MET A 87 -2.24 -14.91 3.73
CA MET A 87 -2.55 -13.50 3.45
C MET A 87 -1.28 -12.72 3.09
N PHE A 88 -0.22 -12.89 3.87
CA PHE A 88 1.07 -12.24 3.59
C PHE A 88 1.65 -12.70 2.24
N MET A 89 1.72 -14.02 2.00
CA MET A 89 2.30 -14.56 0.76
C MET A 89 1.54 -14.12 -0.49
N LYS A 90 0.21 -14.18 -0.47
CA LYS A 90 -0.62 -13.65 -1.58
C LYS A 90 -0.40 -12.15 -1.77
N GLY A 91 -0.30 -11.39 -0.69
CA GLY A 91 0.01 -9.96 -0.76
C GLY A 91 1.35 -9.68 -1.46
N ILE A 92 2.39 -10.48 -1.19
CA ILE A 92 3.67 -10.40 -1.90
C ILE A 92 3.49 -10.74 -3.38
N ASP A 93 2.80 -11.82 -3.73
CA ASP A 93 2.59 -12.22 -5.13
C ASP A 93 1.89 -11.11 -5.94
N TYR A 94 0.81 -10.54 -5.40
CA TYR A 94 0.10 -9.41 -6.03
C TYR A 94 0.95 -8.14 -6.12
N SER A 95 1.73 -7.85 -5.07
CA SER A 95 2.67 -6.73 -5.07
C SER A 95 3.74 -6.87 -6.16
N TYR A 96 4.18 -8.09 -6.46
CA TYR A 96 5.08 -8.35 -7.59
C TYR A 96 4.37 -8.26 -8.95
N TYR A 97 3.13 -8.74 -9.04
CA TYR A 97 2.30 -8.62 -10.24
C TYR A 97 2.09 -7.17 -10.69
N TYR A 98 1.94 -6.22 -9.74
CA TYR A 98 1.81 -4.80 -10.08
C TYR A 98 3.03 -4.22 -10.83
N GLU A 99 4.21 -4.81 -10.63
CA GLU A 99 5.47 -4.38 -11.27
C GLU A 99 5.78 -5.13 -12.57
N GLN A 100 4.97 -6.14 -12.93
CA GLN A 100 5.14 -6.84 -14.20
C GLN A 100 4.69 -5.93 -15.34
N ASN A 101 5.54 -5.78 -16.36
CA ASN A 101 5.13 -5.22 -17.64
C ASN A 101 4.10 -6.16 -18.28
N ASP A 102 3.10 -5.61 -18.95
CA ASP A 102 2.16 -6.39 -19.75
C ASP A 102 2.87 -7.15 -20.88
#